data_AF-A0A919WY51-F1
#
_entry.id   AF-A0A919WY51-F1
#
_cell.length_a   1.000
_cell.length_b   1.000
_cell.length_c   1.000
_cell.angle_alpha   90.00
_cell.angle_beta   90.00
_cell.angle_gamma   90.00
#
_symmetry.space_group_name_H-M   'P 1'
#
loop_
_entity.id
_entity.type
_entity.pdbx_description
1 polymer ?
#
loop_
_entity_poly.entity_id
_entity_poly.type
_entity_poly.pdbx_seq_one_letter_code
_entity_poly.pdbx_strand_id
1 'polypeptide(L)'
;MKLNEIRNELSVRAKNGIGFLLSATVIWSIITIIFLLPVDIQQKNIFMLISTGIMFPLSIGMSAVIKADWQLKGNPLGNLGLIFNLAQLIYFPILFFGMITTPENAILFFAIITGAHLFPYGWFYHATSYYIMAPVIAIVTMILGLYLDGEHLWAIPLSVAILLLLLIIFLTIDYRKKQNKPVL
;
A
#
# COMPACT_ATOMS: atom_id res chain seq x y z
N MET A 1 -28.48 3.91 -8.96
CA MET A 1 -27.16 4.55 -9.15
C MET A 1 -26.32 3.62 -10.01
N LYS A 2 -25.70 4.11 -11.08
CA LYS A 2 -24.82 3.26 -11.93
C LYS A 2 -23.56 2.92 -11.13
N LEU A 3 -23.02 1.71 -11.28
CA LEU A 3 -21.87 1.22 -10.51
C LEU A 3 -20.69 2.22 -10.49
N ASN A 4 -20.37 2.84 -11.62
CA ASN A 4 -19.27 3.79 -11.73
C ASN A 4 -19.54 5.12 -11.01
N GLU A 5 -20.79 5.53 -10.85
CA GLU A 5 -21.16 6.69 -10.03
C GLU A 5 -20.85 6.39 -8.55
N ILE A 6 -21.24 5.20 -8.06
CA ILE A 6 -20.98 4.76 -6.67
C ILE A 6 -19.47 4.74 -6.39
N ARG A 7 -18.69 4.21 -7.33
CA ARG A 7 -17.22 4.15 -7.25
C ARG A 7 -16.57 5.53 -7.31
N ASN A 8 -17.08 6.45 -8.14
CA ASN A 8 -16.57 7.81 -8.23
C ASN A 8 -16.89 8.62 -6.97
N GLU A 9 -18.09 8.50 -6.41
CA GLU A 9 -18.45 9.13 -5.14
C GLU A 9 -17.52 8.63 -4.02
N LEU A 10 -17.33 7.32 -3.94
CA LEU A 10 -16.42 6.66 -3.00
C LEU A 10 -14.99 7.20 -3.15
N SER A 11 -14.50 7.27 -4.39
CA SER A 11 -13.18 7.81 -4.76
C SER A 11 -12.96 9.25 -4.30
N VAL A 12 -13.94 10.12 -4.50
CA VAL A 12 -13.85 11.53 -4.08
C VAL A 12 -13.88 11.64 -2.55
N ARG A 13 -14.80 10.93 -1.88
CA ARG A 13 -14.94 10.95 -0.42
C ARG A 13 -13.71 10.42 0.32
N ALA A 14 -13.18 9.27 -0.10
CA ALA A 14 -11.98 8.67 0.47
C ALA A 14 -10.68 9.31 -0.04
N LYS A 15 -10.75 10.25 -1.00
CA LYS A 15 -9.60 10.79 -1.75
C LYS A 15 -8.72 9.67 -2.27
N ASN A 16 -9.32 8.70 -2.97
CA ASN A 16 -8.66 7.51 -3.50
C ASN A 16 -7.87 6.69 -2.46
N GLY A 17 -8.19 6.79 -1.16
CA GLY A 17 -7.46 6.08 -0.11
C GLY A 17 -6.07 6.66 0.20
N ILE A 18 -5.80 7.91 -0.19
CA ILE A 18 -4.48 8.55 0.02
C ILE A 18 -4.05 8.53 1.50
N GLY A 19 -4.98 8.61 2.46
CA GLY A 19 -4.64 8.52 3.90
C GLY A 19 -3.96 7.21 4.27
N PHE A 20 -4.40 6.09 3.69
CA PHE A 20 -3.75 4.78 3.86
C PHE A 20 -2.40 4.73 3.16
N LEU A 21 -2.27 5.29 1.94
CA LEU A 21 -0.99 5.31 1.22
C LEU A 21 0.07 6.19 1.88
N LEU A 22 -0.31 7.32 2.46
CA LEU A 22 0.59 8.17 3.26
C LEU A 22 1.10 7.40 4.48
N SER A 23 0.21 6.67 5.14
CA SER A 23 0.56 5.80 6.27
C SER A 23 1.51 4.69 5.85
N ALA A 24 1.21 4.03 4.73
CA ALA A 24 2.09 3.02 4.16
C ALA A 24 3.47 3.59 3.82
N THR A 25 3.55 4.81 3.27
CA THR A 25 4.83 5.48 2.98
C THR A 25 5.66 5.65 4.26
N VAL A 26 5.02 6.05 5.38
CA VAL A 26 5.70 6.15 6.68
C VAL A 26 6.18 4.78 7.16
N ILE A 27 5.33 3.75 7.09
CA ILE A 27 5.71 2.37 7.47
C ILE A 27 6.88 1.86 6.63
N TRP A 28 6.84 2.02 5.30
CA TRP A 28 7.92 1.61 4.42
C TRP A 28 9.22 2.38 4.67
N SER A 29 9.13 3.66 5.06
CA SER A 29 10.30 4.43 5.51
C SER A 29 10.89 3.88 6.81
N ILE A 30 10.04 3.49 7.78
CA ILE A 30 10.47 2.82 9.02
C ILE A 30 11.16 1.48 8.68
N ILE A 31 10.60 0.70 7.77
CA ILE A 31 11.20 -0.57 7.32
C ILE A 31 12.55 -0.32 6.65
N THR A 32 12.70 0.72 5.84
CA THR A 32 14.01 1.11 5.30
C THR A 32 15.03 1.38 6.41
N ILE A 33 14.64 2.14 7.44
CA ILE A 33 15.52 2.43 8.59
C ILE A 33 15.90 1.13 9.31
N ILE A 34 14.96 0.21 9.54
CA ILE A 34 15.21 -1.10 10.14
C ILE A 34 16.25 -1.89 9.34
N PHE A 35 16.14 -1.90 8.01
CA PHE A 35 17.07 -2.66 7.16
C PHE A 35 18.46 -2.02 7.05
N LEU A 36 18.60 -0.74 7.38
CA LEU A 36 19.88 -0.04 7.54
C LEU A 36 20.55 -0.31 8.90
N LEU A 37 19.82 -0.82 9.90
CA LEU A 37 20.41 -1.12 11.21
C LEU A 37 21.41 -2.29 11.14
N PRO A 38 22.49 -2.27 11.94
CA PRO A 38 23.47 -3.35 12.02
C PRO A 38 22.98 -4.48 12.94
N VAL A 39 21.81 -5.04 12.62
CA VAL A 39 21.18 -6.17 13.34
C VAL A 39 20.96 -7.35 12.39
N ASP A 40 20.76 -8.55 12.93
CA ASP A 40 20.58 -9.75 12.12
C ASP A 40 19.27 -9.73 11.30
N ILE A 41 19.22 -10.51 10.24
CA ILE A 41 18.09 -10.53 9.30
C ILE A 41 16.78 -11.00 9.95
N GLN A 42 16.86 -11.88 10.96
CA GLN A 42 15.68 -12.35 11.68
C GLN A 42 15.07 -11.21 12.50
N GLN A 43 15.89 -10.43 13.21
CA GLN A 43 15.47 -9.23 13.92
C GLN A 43 14.88 -8.18 12.97
N LYS A 44 15.52 -7.94 11.82
CA LYS A 44 14.98 -7.03 10.78
C LYS A 44 13.57 -7.44 10.35
N ASN A 45 13.36 -8.73 10.08
CA ASN A 45 12.04 -9.25 9.67
C ASN A 45 10.98 -9.14 10.77
N ILE A 46 11.35 -9.41 12.03
CA ILE A 46 10.43 -9.24 13.18
C ILE A 46 10.03 -7.78 13.35
N PHE A 47 11.01 -6.85 13.34
CA PHE A 47 10.74 -5.42 13.47
C PHE A 47 9.92 -4.88 12.30
N MET A 48 10.18 -5.36 11.08
CA MET A 48 9.36 -5.07 9.90
C MET A 48 7.90 -5.42 10.18
N LEU A 49 7.60 -6.64 10.62
CA LEU A 49 6.22 -7.05 10.93
C LEU A 49 5.60 -6.23 12.05
N ILE A 50 6.32 -6.01 13.15
CA ILE A 50 5.82 -5.19 14.28
C ILE A 50 5.45 -3.78 13.81
N SER A 51 6.27 -3.18 12.93
CA SER A 51 5.99 -1.83 12.41
C SER A 51 4.66 -1.75 11.68
N THR A 52 4.19 -2.83 11.04
CA THR A 52 2.90 -2.83 10.35
C THR A 52 1.69 -2.73 11.30
N GLY A 53 1.87 -3.06 12.59
CA GLY A 53 0.80 -3.01 13.59
C GLY A 53 0.21 -1.61 13.80
N ILE A 54 0.97 -0.55 13.51
CA ILE A 54 0.48 0.83 13.63
C ILE A 54 -0.17 1.36 12.33
N MET A 55 -0.25 0.55 11.27
CA MET A 55 -0.79 0.96 9.97
C MET A 55 -2.21 1.55 10.08
N PHE A 56 -3.11 0.85 10.78
CA PHE A 56 -4.51 1.24 10.87
C PHE A 56 -4.74 2.50 11.72
N PRO A 57 -4.16 2.65 12.93
CA PRO A 57 -4.19 3.91 13.66
C PRO A 57 -3.62 5.09 12.86
N LEU A 58 -2.50 4.87 12.16
CA LEU A 58 -1.86 5.90 11.35
C LEU A 58 -2.74 6.31 10.16
N SER A 59 -3.43 5.36 9.52
CA SER A 59 -4.32 5.66 8.38
C SER A 59 -5.55 6.44 8.78
N ILE A 60 -6.09 6.21 9.98
CA ILE A 60 -7.15 7.06 10.54
C ILE A 60 -6.64 8.49 10.75
N GLY A 61 -5.46 8.64 11.37
CA GLY A 61 -4.84 9.94 11.60
C GLY A 61 -4.55 10.71 10.30
N MET A 62 -3.92 10.05 9.32
CA MET A 62 -3.62 10.65 8.02
C MET A 62 -4.89 11.00 7.25
N SER A 63 -5.93 10.14 7.30
CA SER A 63 -7.22 10.43 6.68
C SER A 63 -7.90 11.65 7.32
N ALA A 64 -7.80 11.80 8.64
CA ALA A 64 -8.29 12.99 9.34
C ALA A 64 -7.55 14.26 8.91
N VAL A 65 -6.21 14.22 8.84
CA VAL A 65 -5.38 15.35 8.39
C VAL A 65 -5.77 15.81 6.99
N ILE A 66 -5.96 14.87 6.06
CA ILE A 66 -6.34 15.22 4.69
C ILE A 66 -7.85 15.39 4.50
N LYS A 67 -8.67 15.30 5.55
CA LYS A 67 -10.15 15.34 5.47
C LYS A 67 -10.72 14.33 4.46
N ALA A 68 -10.22 13.09 4.48
CA ALA A 68 -10.78 11.97 3.75
C ALA A 68 -11.76 11.19 4.64
N ASP A 69 -12.88 10.79 4.08
CA ASP A 69 -13.82 9.89 4.73
C ASP A 69 -13.36 8.43 4.54
N TRP A 70 -12.75 7.88 5.59
CA TRP A 70 -12.26 6.50 5.60
C TRP A 70 -13.36 5.49 5.94
N GLN A 71 -14.47 5.92 6.56
CA GLN A 71 -15.55 5.01 6.98
C GLN A 71 -16.55 4.76 5.85
N LEU A 72 -16.67 5.71 4.92
CA LEU A 72 -17.52 5.60 3.73
C LEU A 72 -18.96 5.20 4.06
N LYS A 73 -19.48 5.67 5.20
CA LYS A 73 -20.83 5.35 5.67
C LYS A 73 -21.87 5.72 4.62
N GLY A 74 -22.83 4.82 4.41
CA GLY A 74 -23.91 5.00 3.43
C GLY A 74 -23.52 4.67 1.98
N ASN A 75 -22.25 4.44 1.66
CA ASN A 75 -21.86 3.95 0.34
C ASN A 75 -22.00 2.40 0.28
N PRO A 76 -22.71 1.83 -0.71
CA PRO A 76 -22.91 0.37 -0.82
C PRO A 76 -21.62 -0.45 -0.92
N LEU A 77 -20.52 0.17 -1.36
CA LEU A 77 -19.22 -0.49 -1.52
C LEU A 77 -18.26 -0.21 -0.34
N GLY A 78 -18.64 0.61 0.64
CA GLY A 78 -17.74 1.08 1.70
C GLY A 78 -17.00 -0.04 2.45
N ASN A 79 -17.69 -1.15 2.73
CA ASN A 79 -17.12 -2.30 3.44
C ASN A 79 -16.07 -3.08 2.62
N LEU A 80 -16.06 -2.96 1.28
CA LEU A 80 -15.10 -3.69 0.45
C LEU A 80 -13.66 -3.26 0.71
N GLY A 81 -13.43 -2.00 1.08
CA GLY A 81 -12.09 -1.53 1.44
C GLY A 81 -11.50 -2.31 2.62
N LEU A 82 -12.30 -2.60 3.64
CA LEU A 82 -11.87 -3.42 4.77
C LEU A 82 -11.64 -4.88 4.37
N ILE A 83 -12.52 -5.45 3.54
CA ILE A 83 -12.36 -6.81 3.01
C ILE A 83 -11.05 -6.95 2.23
N PHE A 84 -10.71 -5.97 1.38
CA PHE A 84 -9.45 -5.99 0.65
C PHE A 84 -8.25 -5.95 1.60
N ASN A 85 -8.23 -5.06 2.60
CA ASN A 85 -7.13 -5.01 3.58
C ASN A 85 -6.98 -6.35 4.34
N LEU A 86 -8.09 -6.98 4.74
CA LEU A 86 -8.05 -8.30 5.38
C LEU A 86 -7.56 -9.40 4.44
N ALA A 87 -7.89 -9.33 3.14
CA ALA A 87 -7.41 -10.29 2.16
C ALA A 87 -5.88 -10.29 2.02
N GLN A 88 -5.20 -9.17 2.33
CA GLN A 88 -3.73 -9.13 2.36
C GLN A 88 -3.15 -10.09 3.41
N LEU A 89 -3.84 -10.30 4.53
CA LEU A 89 -3.39 -11.21 5.59
C LEU A 89 -3.36 -12.68 5.15
N ILE A 90 -4.14 -13.05 4.12
CA ILE A 90 -4.16 -14.40 3.56
C ILE A 90 -2.81 -14.75 2.91
N TYR A 91 -2.00 -13.75 2.53
CA TYR A 91 -0.65 -13.96 2.01
C TYR A 91 0.42 -14.10 3.10
N PHE A 92 0.10 -13.94 4.38
CA PHE A 92 1.10 -14.06 5.45
C PHE A 92 1.72 -15.46 5.57
N PRO A 93 1.04 -16.59 5.26
CA PRO A 93 1.69 -17.89 5.24
C PRO A 93 2.91 -17.98 4.31
N ILE A 94 2.87 -17.38 3.10
CA ILE A 94 4.03 -17.37 2.20
C ILE A 94 5.14 -16.45 2.72
N LEU A 95 4.77 -15.35 3.38
CA LEU A 95 5.74 -14.47 4.04
C LEU A 95 6.45 -15.19 5.19
N PHE A 96 5.71 -15.87 6.08
CA PHE A 96 6.28 -16.64 7.18
C PHE A 96 7.13 -17.80 6.69
N PHE A 97 6.69 -18.50 5.63
CA PHE A 97 7.50 -19.52 4.97
C PHE A 97 8.84 -18.96 4.49
N GLY A 98 8.84 -17.77 3.87
CA GLY A 98 10.05 -17.07 3.47
C GLY A 98 10.93 -16.68 4.66
N MET A 99 10.35 -16.12 5.72
CA MET A 99 11.09 -15.77 6.94
C MET A 99 11.79 -16.96 7.59
N ILE A 100 11.25 -18.18 7.46
CA ILE A 100 11.82 -19.40 8.04
C ILE A 100 12.88 -20.01 7.11
N THR A 101 12.59 -20.09 5.81
CA THR A 101 13.42 -20.85 4.86
C THR A 101 14.46 -20.01 4.13
N THR A 102 14.12 -18.75 3.84
CA THR A 102 14.95 -17.80 3.09
C THR A 102 14.78 -16.38 3.67
N PRO A 103 15.28 -16.11 4.90
CA PRO A 103 14.98 -14.88 5.64
C PRO A 103 15.32 -13.59 4.89
N GLU A 104 16.36 -13.61 4.07
CA GLU A 104 16.80 -12.47 3.23
C GLU A 104 15.74 -12.08 2.18
N ASN A 105 14.94 -13.04 1.70
CA ASN A 105 13.89 -12.82 0.70
C ASN A 105 12.55 -12.41 1.33
N ALA A 106 12.42 -12.41 2.66
CA ALA A 106 11.15 -12.06 3.30
C ALA A 106 10.70 -10.62 2.97
N ILE A 107 11.64 -9.66 2.92
CA ILE A 107 11.35 -8.27 2.53
C ILE A 107 10.86 -8.17 1.09
N LEU A 108 11.40 -9.00 0.20
CA LEU A 108 10.98 -9.10 -1.20
C LEU A 108 9.53 -9.60 -1.29
N PHE A 109 9.21 -10.71 -0.61
CA PHE A 109 7.85 -11.24 -0.58
C PHE A 109 6.86 -10.22 -0.02
N PHE A 110 7.23 -9.53 1.06
CA PHE A 110 6.38 -8.52 1.66
C PHE A 110 6.13 -7.33 0.72
N ALA A 111 7.16 -6.88 -0.01
CA ALA A 111 7.06 -5.81 -0.99
C ALA A 111 6.17 -6.20 -2.19
N ILE A 112 6.34 -7.41 -2.74
CA ILE A 112 5.52 -7.91 -3.85
C ILE A 112 4.06 -8.06 -3.44
N ILE A 113 3.78 -8.64 -2.26
CA ILE A 113 2.42 -8.76 -1.72
C ILE A 113 1.77 -7.38 -1.61
N THR A 114 2.51 -6.40 -1.09
CA THR A 114 2.01 -5.03 -0.94
C THR A 114 1.73 -4.38 -2.29
N GLY A 115 2.63 -4.50 -3.27
CA GLY A 115 2.41 -3.99 -4.63
C GLY A 115 1.19 -4.62 -5.28
N ALA A 116 1.06 -5.95 -5.25
CA ALA A 116 -0.06 -6.68 -5.81
C ALA A 116 -1.40 -6.34 -5.14
N HIS A 117 -1.39 -6.15 -3.81
CA HIS A 117 -2.57 -5.77 -3.03
C HIS A 117 -3.20 -4.44 -3.48
N LEU A 118 -2.42 -3.55 -4.11
CA LEU A 118 -2.93 -2.28 -4.63
C LEU A 118 -3.81 -2.43 -5.89
N PHE A 119 -3.74 -3.57 -6.59
CA PHE A 119 -4.42 -3.75 -7.89
C PHE A 119 -5.96 -3.67 -7.81
N PRO A 120 -6.65 -4.33 -6.85
CA PRO A 120 -8.11 -4.23 -6.71
C PRO A 120 -8.60 -2.80 -6.44
N TYR A 121 -7.75 -1.93 -5.90
CA TYR A 121 -8.13 -0.53 -5.65
C TYR A 121 -8.31 0.28 -6.94
N GLY A 122 -7.73 -0.15 -8.07
CA GLY A 122 -8.03 0.44 -9.37
C GLY A 122 -9.50 0.24 -9.74
N TRP A 123 -10.04 -0.94 -9.39
CA TRP A 123 -11.48 -1.15 -9.50
C TRP A 123 -12.19 -0.35 -8.41
N PHE A 124 -11.83 -0.52 -7.14
CA PHE A 124 -12.55 0.11 -6.03
C PHE A 124 -12.77 1.61 -6.18
N TYR A 125 -11.70 2.34 -6.49
CA TYR A 125 -11.70 3.79 -6.63
C TYR A 125 -11.91 4.26 -8.07
N HIS A 126 -12.12 3.35 -9.02
CA HIS A 126 -12.21 3.67 -10.45
C HIS A 126 -11.03 4.55 -10.93
N ALA A 127 -9.81 4.16 -10.55
CA ALA A 127 -8.60 4.95 -10.73
C ALA A 127 -7.51 4.12 -11.41
N THR A 128 -7.22 4.40 -12.68
CA THR A 128 -6.28 3.62 -13.51
C THR A 128 -4.86 3.59 -12.94
N SER A 129 -4.46 4.61 -12.18
CA SER A 129 -3.13 4.67 -11.56
C SER A 129 -2.82 3.46 -10.68
N TYR A 130 -3.81 2.89 -9.99
CA TYR A 130 -3.62 1.67 -9.20
C TYR A 130 -3.30 0.45 -10.08
N TYR A 131 -4.00 0.28 -11.20
CA TYR A 131 -3.76 -0.84 -12.13
C TYR A 131 -2.36 -0.80 -12.75
N ILE A 132 -1.80 0.40 -12.94
CA ILE A 132 -0.45 0.60 -13.47
C ILE A 132 0.59 0.44 -12.37
N MET A 133 0.42 1.13 -11.24
CA MET A 133 1.44 1.17 -10.20
C MET A 133 1.57 -0.14 -9.41
N ALA A 134 0.49 -0.92 -9.26
CA ALA A 134 0.55 -2.22 -8.59
C ALA A 134 1.56 -3.19 -9.23
N PRO A 135 1.49 -3.50 -10.54
CA PRO A 135 2.51 -4.33 -11.19
C PRO A 135 3.87 -3.64 -11.27
N VAL A 136 3.93 -2.31 -11.44
CA VAL A 136 5.21 -1.59 -11.43
C VAL A 136 5.95 -1.77 -10.11
N ILE A 137 5.27 -1.61 -8.97
CA ILE A 137 5.85 -1.82 -7.64
C ILE A 137 6.35 -3.26 -7.52
N ALA A 138 5.50 -4.24 -7.85
CA ALA A 138 5.87 -5.66 -7.75
C ALA A 138 7.09 -6.02 -8.63
N ILE A 139 7.10 -5.56 -9.89
CA ILE A 139 8.18 -5.85 -10.84
C ILE A 139 9.48 -5.14 -10.43
N VAL A 140 9.41 -3.86 -10.04
CA VAL A 140 10.61 -3.12 -9.59
C VAL A 140 11.21 -3.80 -8.36
N THR A 141 10.39 -4.17 -7.37
CA THR A 141 10.89 -4.87 -6.17
C THR A 141 11.43 -6.25 -6.52
N MET A 142 10.80 -6.97 -7.46
CA MET A 142 11.32 -8.25 -7.98
C MET A 142 12.71 -8.08 -8.59
N ILE A 143 12.88 -7.12 -9.50
CA ILE A 143 14.17 -6.84 -10.14
C ILE A 143 15.22 -6.51 -9.08
N LEU A 144 14.90 -5.64 -8.11
CA LEU A 144 15.83 -5.34 -7.01
C LEU A 144 16.18 -6.61 -6.20
N GLY A 145 15.21 -7.45 -5.87
CA GLY A 145 15.43 -8.70 -5.15
C GLY A 145 16.23 -9.75 -5.92
N LEU A 146 16.35 -9.65 -7.24
CA LEU A 146 17.21 -10.54 -8.05
C LEU A 146 18.69 -10.13 -8.01
N TYR A 147 18.98 -8.85 -7.72
CA TYR A 147 20.34 -8.29 -7.80
C TYR A 147 20.90 -7.81 -6.47
N LEU A 148 20.06 -7.66 -5.45
CA LEU A 148 20.47 -7.18 -4.12
C LEU A 148 20.49 -8.32 -3.12
N ASP A 149 21.51 -8.32 -2.29
CA ASP A 149 21.72 -9.22 -1.17
C ASP A 149 22.21 -8.46 0.07
N GLY A 150 22.22 -9.16 1.21
CA GLY A 150 22.85 -8.72 2.46
C GLY A 150 22.61 -7.25 2.84
N GLU A 151 23.68 -6.45 2.80
CA GLU A 151 23.70 -5.06 3.26
C GLU A 151 22.90 -4.10 2.38
N HIS A 152 22.52 -4.48 1.16
CA HIS A 152 21.81 -3.60 0.23
C HIS A 152 20.29 -3.80 0.21
N LEU A 153 19.76 -4.75 0.99
CA LEU A 153 18.33 -5.08 1.04
C LEU A 153 17.42 -3.90 1.45
N TRP A 154 17.95 -2.85 2.10
CA TRP A 154 17.22 -1.62 2.43
C TRP A 154 16.70 -0.86 1.20
N ALA A 155 17.30 -1.06 0.02
CA ALA A 155 16.86 -0.40 -1.20
C ALA A 155 15.48 -0.90 -1.67
N ILE A 156 15.09 -2.13 -1.31
CA ILE A 156 13.75 -2.68 -1.59
C ILE A 156 12.67 -1.86 -0.90
N PRO A 157 12.61 -1.74 0.44
CA PRO A 157 11.58 -0.95 1.11
C PRO A 157 11.64 0.54 0.74
N LEU A 158 12.84 1.09 0.47
CA LEU A 158 12.96 2.47 0.02
C LEU A 158 12.28 2.68 -1.34
N SER A 159 12.49 1.75 -2.27
CA SER A 159 11.85 1.81 -3.60
C SER A 159 10.33 1.79 -3.48
N VAL A 160 9.77 0.98 -2.57
CA VAL A 160 8.32 0.95 -2.32
C VAL A 160 7.85 2.30 -1.79
N ALA A 161 8.53 2.90 -0.80
CA ALA A 161 8.16 4.22 -0.27
C ALA A 161 8.14 5.30 -1.37
N ILE A 162 9.15 5.32 -2.25
CA ILE A 162 9.24 6.28 -3.37
C ILE A 162 8.10 6.05 -4.37
N LEU A 163 7.83 4.81 -4.75
CA LEU A 163 6.77 4.48 -5.70
C LEU A 163 5.37 4.75 -5.13
N LEU A 164 5.17 4.60 -3.81
CA LEU A 164 3.94 4.99 -3.13
C LEU A 164 3.73 6.51 -3.17
N LEU A 165 4.77 7.31 -2.95
CA LEU A 165 4.71 8.77 -3.13
C LEU A 165 4.31 9.16 -4.55
N LEU A 166 4.89 8.49 -5.55
CA LEU A 166 4.52 8.71 -6.95
C LEU A 166 3.06 8.35 -7.22
N LEU A 167 2.57 7.22 -6.69
CA LEU A 167 1.17 6.82 -6.78
C LEU A 167 0.24 7.85 -6.11
N ILE A 168 0.62 8.38 -4.94
CA ILE A 168 -0.16 9.42 -4.23
C ILE A 168 -0.31 10.68 -5.10
N ILE A 169 0.74 11.10 -5.82
CA ILE A 169 0.69 12.24 -6.73
C ILE A 169 -0.34 11.97 -7.85
N PHE A 170 -0.27 10.81 -8.50
CA PHE A 170 -1.20 10.46 -9.56
C PHE A 170 -2.65 10.37 -9.07
N LEU A 171 -2.88 9.77 -7.90
CA LEU A 171 -4.20 9.66 -7.31
C LEU A 171 -4.75 11.02 -6.86
N THR A 172 -3.88 11.94 -6.47
CA THR A 172 -4.26 13.31 -6.13
C THR A 172 -4.81 14.04 -7.34
N ILE A 173 -4.15 13.87 -8.49
CA ILE A 173 -4.62 14.43 -9.77
C ILE A 173 -5.96 13.77 -10.17
N ASP A 174 -6.07 12.45 -10.02
CA ASP A 174 -7.27 11.69 -10.38
C ASP A 174 -8.52 12.08 -9.57
N TYR A 175 -8.46 12.11 -8.23
CA TYR A 175 -9.66 12.45 -7.44
C TYR A 175 -10.10 13.90 -7.66
N ARG A 176 -9.16 14.84 -7.86
CA ARG A 176 -9.48 16.25 -8.15
C ARG A 176 -10.19 16.38 -9.50
N LYS A 177 -9.78 15.61 -10.50
CA LYS A 177 -10.49 15.55 -11.79
C LYS A 177 -11.91 15.01 -11.63
N LYS A 178 -12.12 14.00 -10.79
CA LYS A 178 -13.46 13.44 -10.51
C LYS A 178 -14.35 14.42 -9.74
N GLN A 179 -13.78 15.13 -8.76
CA GLN A 179 -14.49 16.13 -7.97
C GLN A 179 -15.01 17.30 -8.83
N ASN A 180 -14.26 17.68 -9.86
CA ASN A 180 -14.62 18.80 -10.74
C ASN A 180 -15.56 18.41 -11.91
N LYS A 181 -15.96 17.14 -12.03
CA LYS A 181 -16.92 16.73 -13.07
C LYS A 181 -18.35 17.05 -12.59
N PRO A 182 -19.18 17.71 -13.43
CA PRO A 182 -20.60 17.86 -13.11
C PRO A 182 -21.24 16.48 -12.97
N VAL A 183 -22.06 16.32 -11.94
CA VAL A 183 -22.94 15.16 -11.79
C VAL A 183 -23.99 15.27 -12.90
N LEU A 184 -23.81 14.50 -13.97
CA LEU A 184 -24.78 14.35 -15.05
C LEU A 184 -25.93 13.43 -14.62
#